data_AF-F3PN44-F1
#
_entry.id   AF-F3PN44-F1
#
_cell.length_a   1.000
_cell.length_b   1.000
_cell.length_c   1.000
_cell.angle_alpha   90.00
_cell.angle_beta   90.00
_cell.angle_gamma   90.00
#
_symmetry.space_group_name_H-M   'P 1'
#
loop_
_entity.id
_entity.type
_entity.pdbx_description
1 polymer ?
#
loop_
_entity_poly.entity_id
_entity_poly.type
_entity_poly.pdbx_seq_one_letter_code
_entity_poly.pdbx_strand_id
1 'polypeptide(L)'
;MMYFRENGFYPFALDWKEQSNGRQIIPGLGIYFLHPDEGNWTVDEIERQINFIRAQGLAGEAHYRVKYLMDNTQELYDILEESYYTAPALQPAMPWIDNVPPTAPSNLSTEQQAEGYTLLRWQPSTDNDRRNAPTYVVYGSDTYPVDTSNPENILAQRVQGTEYIYAPIRPWAARKYFAVTATDRCGNESQACQL
;
A
#
# COMPACT_ATOMS: atom_id res chain seq x y z
N MET A 1 -12.79 17.47 -3.44
CA MET A 1 -13.22 16.23 -2.77
C MET A 1 -14.57 15.84 -3.34
N MET A 2 -14.84 14.55 -3.53
CA MET A 2 -15.99 14.04 -4.29
C MET A 2 -17.04 13.44 -3.34
N TYR A 3 -17.64 14.26 -2.48
CA TYR A 3 -18.69 13.81 -1.54
C TYR A 3 -20.07 13.79 -2.19
N PHE A 4 -20.16 13.05 -3.29
CA PHE A 4 -21.38 12.92 -4.08
C PHE A 4 -21.71 11.44 -4.22
N ARG A 5 -22.95 11.15 -4.60
CA ARG A 5 -23.40 9.80 -4.93
C ARG A 5 -23.78 9.71 -6.41
N GLU A 6 -23.77 8.50 -6.93
CA GLU A 6 -24.31 8.21 -8.27
C GLU A 6 -23.71 9.13 -9.38
N ASN A 7 -24.56 9.81 -10.15
CA ASN A 7 -24.17 10.70 -11.25
C ASN A 7 -23.32 11.91 -10.80
N GLY A 8 -23.28 12.22 -9.50
CA GLY A 8 -22.38 13.23 -8.96
C GLY A 8 -20.96 12.71 -8.68
N PHE A 9 -20.76 11.40 -8.67
CA PHE A 9 -19.48 10.77 -8.35
C PHE A 9 -18.79 10.20 -9.60
N TYR A 10 -19.42 9.24 -10.27
CA TYR A 10 -18.75 8.42 -11.28
C TYR A 10 -18.23 9.21 -12.50
N PRO A 11 -19.02 10.10 -13.13
CA PRO A 11 -18.54 10.89 -14.26
C PRO A 11 -17.41 11.85 -13.88
N PHE A 12 -17.45 12.40 -12.67
CA PHE A 12 -16.42 13.32 -12.19
C PHE A 12 -15.12 12.60 -11.84
N ALA A 13 -15.19 11.38 -11.29
CA ALA A 13 -14.00 10.57 -11.07
C ALA A 13 -13.27 10.24 -12.39
N LEU A 14 -14.03 9.98 -13.46
CA LEU A 14 -13.48 9.77 -14.80
C LEU A 14 -12.92 11.06 -15.41
N ASP A 15 -13.69 12.15 -15.38
CA ASP A 15 -13.25 13.46 -15.87
C ASP A 15 -11.95 13.89 -15.18
N TRP A 16 -11.86 13.74 -13.87
CA TRP A 16 -10.63 14.06 -13.12
C TRP A 16 -9.46 13.17 -13.53
N LYS A 17 -9.70 11.89 -13.79
CA LYS A 17 -8.67 10.97 -14.27
C LYS A 17 -8.18 11.37 -15.66
N GLU A 18 -9.09 11.69 -16.58
CA GLU A 18 -8.79 12.13 -17.95
C GLU A 18 -8.00 13.45 -17.95
N GLN A 19 -8.35 14.38 -17.06
CA GLN A 19 -7.70 15.69 -16.92
C GLN A 19 -6.48 15.68 -15.98
N SER A 20 -6.09 14.50 -15.47
CA SER A 20 -5.04 14.39 -14.44
C SER A 20 -3.64 14.76 -14.95
N ASN A 21 -3.43 14.72 -16.27
CA ASN A 21 -2.13 14.87 -16.91
C ASN A 21 -1.08 13.89 -16.33
N GLY A 22 -1.50 12.65 -16.09
CA GLY A 22 -0.64 11.58 -15.55
C GLY A 22 -0.38 11.68 -14.05
N ARG A 23 -1.08 12.55 -13.33
CA ARG A 23 -1.00 12.66 -11.87
C ARG A 23 -2.00 11.73 -11.19
N GLN A 24 -1.69 11.32 -9.97
CA GLN A 24 -2.60 10.52 -9.16
C GLN A 24 -3.87 11.29 -8.82
N ILE A 25 -5.02 10.60 -8.91
CA ILE A 25 -6.32 11.08 -8.44
C ILE A 25 -6.76 10.19 -7.29
N ILE A 26 -7.09 10.84 -6.17
CA ILE A 26 -7.52 10.21 -4.91
C ILE A 26 -8.88 10.83 -4.53
N PRO A 27 -10.01 10.24 -4.97
CA PRO A 27 -11.33 10.75 -4.64
C PRO A 27 -11.59 10.70 -3.12
N GLY A 28 -12.24 11.73 -2.60
CA GLY A 28 -12.69 11.73 -1.21
C GLY A 28 -14.09 11.13 -1.11
N LEU A 29 -14.27 10.06 -0.33
CA LEU A 29 -15.55 9.42 -0.07
C LEU A 29 -16.24 10.07 1.13
N GLY A 30 -17.52 10.42 0.97
CA GLY A 30 -18.31 11.13 1.97
C GLY A 30 -18.90 10.21 3.03
N ILE A 31 -18.08 9.43 3.74
CA ILE A 31 -18.56 8.41 4.70
C ILE A 31 -19.38 8.98 5.86
N TYR A 32 -19.26 10.28 6.16
CA TYR A 32 -20.11 10.94 7.14
C TYR A 32 -21.60 10.92 6.77
N PHE A 33 -21.94 10.86 5.48
CA PHE A 33 -23.32 10.74 5.03
C PHE A 33 -23.97 9.41 5.39
N LEU A 34 -23.22 8.40 5.86
CA LEU A 34 -23.78 7.15 6.41
C LEU A 34 -24.59 7.39 7.69
N HIS A 35 -24.32 8.49 8.40
CA HIS A 35 -25.07 8.81 9.61
C HIS A 35 -26.47 9.38 9.25
N PRO A 36 -27.54 8.98 9.96
CA PRO A 36 -28.90 9.44 9.68
C PRO A 36 -29.07 10.96 9.72
N ASP A 37 -28.39 11.63 10.67
CA ASP A 37 -28.46 13.10 10.84
C ASP A 37 -27.69 13.89 9.77
N GLU A 38 -26.86 13.22 8.96
CA GLU A 38 -26.05 13.86 7.93
C GLU A 38 -26.69 13.67 6.55
N GLY A 39 -26.75 12.43 6.07
CA GLY A 39 -27.27 12.11 4.74
C GLY A 39 -28.06 10.82 4.64
N ASN A 40 -28.01 9.97 5.68
CA ASN A 40 -28.68 8.67 5.74
C ASN A 40 -28.42 7.79 4.49
N TRP A 41 -27.18 7.79 3.99
CA TRP A 41 -26.73 6.87 2.95
C TRP A 41 -26.57 5.46 3.53
N THR A 42 -26.59 4.45 2.67
CA THR A 42 -26.23 3.08 3.06
C THR A 42 -24.79 2.79 2.69
N VAL A 43 -24.16 1.85 3.41
CA VAL A 43 -22.78 1.43 3.16
C VAL A 43 -22.55 0.94 1.72
N ASP A 44 -23.57 0.35 1.09
CA ASP A 44 -23.57 -0.03 -0.34
C ASP A 44 -23.08 1.09 -1.28
N GLU A 45 -23.39 2.36 -1.00
CA GLU A 45 -22.94 3.47 -1.85
C GLU A 45 -21.41 3.64 -1.77
N ILE A 46 -20.84 3.52 -0.56
CA ILE A 46 -19.39 3.62 -0.35
C ILE A 46 -18.69 2.43 -0.99
N GLU A 47 -19.23 1.22 -0.82
CA GLU A 47 -18.71 0.02 -1.47
C GLU A 47 -18.71 0.12 -3.00
N ARG A 48 -19.80 0.64 -3.60
CA ARG A 48 -19.85 0.88 -5.06
C ARG A 48 -18.80 1.90 -5.49
N GLN A 49 -18.57 2.96 -4.72
CA GLN A 49 -17.55 3.96 -5.01
C GLN A 49 -16.14 3.36 -4.96
N ILE A 50 -15.82 2.56 -3.94
CA ILE A 50 -14.53 1.85 -3.83
C ILE A 50 -14.33 0.91 -5.02
N ASN A 51 -15.33 0.07 -5.32
CA ASN A 51 -15.27 -0.86 -6.45
C ASN A 51 -15.09 -0.14 -7.78
N PHE A 52 -15.77 1.00 -7.97
CA PHE A 52 -15.60 1.82 -9.17
C PHE A 52 -14.19 2.39 -9.28
N ILE A 53 -13.65 3.00 -8.22
CA ILE A 53 -12.29 3.56 -8.18
C ILE A 53 -11.26 2.49 -8.58
N ARG A 54 -11.38 1.29 -8.00
CA ARG A 54 -10.50 0.14 -8.29
C ARG A 54 -10.65 -0.33 -9.73
N ALA A 55 -11.88 -0.52 -10.21
CA ALA A 55 -12.13 -0.95 -11.58
C ALA A 55 -11.60 0.06 -12.61
N GLN A 56 -11.61 1.35 -12.26
CA GLN A 56 -11.05 2.41 -13.10
C GLN A 56 -9.55 2.64 -12.87
N GLY A 57 -8.88 1.91 -11.97
CA GLY A 57 -7.43 2.08 -11.73
C GLY A 57 -7.04 3.49 -11.27
N LEU A 58 -7.87 4.12 -10.44
CA LEU A 58 -7.47 5.34 -9.72
C LEU A 58 -6.48 4.98 -8.59
N ALA A 59 -5.75 5.96 -8.09
CA ALA A 59 -4.59 5.73 -7.22
C ALA A 59 -4.94 5.47 -5.74
N GLY A 60 -6.22 5.56 -5.37
CA GLY A 60 -6.74 5.30 -4.03
C GLY A 60 -7.95 6.17 -3.72
N GLU A 61 -8.33 6.21 -2.44
CA GLU A 61 -9.46 6.98 -1.92
C GLU A 61 -9.16 7.57 -0.54
N ALA A 62 -9.90 8.63 -0.16
CA ALA A 62 -9.80 9.26 1.15
C ALA A 62 -11.16 9.27 1.86
N HIS A 63 -11.24 8.68 3.05
CA HIS A 63 -12.48 8.60 3.83
C HIS A 63 -12.70 9.86 4.66
N TYR A 64 -13.78 10.60 4.38
CA TYR A 64 -14.14 11.79 5.15
C TYR A 64 -15.43 11.61 5.97
N ARG A 65 -15.44 11.82 7.29
CA ARG A 65 -14.30 12.11 8.19
C ARG A 65 -14.03 10.95 9.13
N VAL A 66 -12.81 10.89 9.64
CA VAL A 66 -12.26 9.82 10.50
C VAL A 66 -13.19 9.41 11.65
N LYS A 67 -13.97 10.33 12.23
CA LYS A 67 -14.95 10.00 13.28
C LYS A 67 -15.89 8.85 12.89
N TYR A 68 -16.49 8.90 11.70
CA TYR A 68 -17.49 7.89 11.29
C TYR A 68 -16.85 6.54 10.96
N LEU A 69 -15.58 6.56 10.54
CA LEU A 69 -14.78 5.35 10.39
C LEU A 69 -14.47 4.74 11.76
N MET A 70 -13.98 5.54 12.72
CA MET A 70 -13.62 5.06 14.07
C MET A 70 -14.84 4.66 14.92
N ASP A 71 -15.99 5.29 14.70
CA ASP A 71 -17.26 4.90 15.32
C ASP A 71 -17.85 3.63 14.67
N ASN A 72 -17.19 3.09 13.64
CA ASN A 72 -17.63 1.95 12.85
C ASN A 72 -19.08 2.11 12.34
N THR A 73 -19.39 3.30 11.81
CA THR A 73 -20.76 3.63 11.35
C THR A 73 -21.17 2.68 10.23
N GLN A 74 -22.25 1.93 10.45
CA GLN A 74 -22.71 0.85 9.56
C GLN A 74 -21.61 -0.20 9.27
N GLU A 75 -20.79 -0.55 10.26
CA GLU A 75 -19.77 -1.61 10.15
C GLU A 75 -18.69 -1.31 9.08
N LEU A 76 -18.56 -0.06 8.64
CA LEU A 76 -17.64 0.33 7.58
C LEU A 76 -16.18 0.01 7.90
N TYR A 77 -15.73 0.15 9.15
CA TYR A 77 -14.36 -0.17 9.52
C TYR A 77 -14.07 -1.65 9.30
N ASP A 78 -14.97 -2.52 9.77
CA ASP A 78 -14.83 -3.98 9.63
C ASP A 78 -14.87 -4.39 8.15
N ILE A 79 -15.80 -3.83 7.37
CA ILE A 79 -15.90 -4.07 5.93
C ILE A 79 -14.58 -3.68 5.22
N LEU A 80 -14.01 -2.53 5.56
CA LEU A 80 -12.76 -2.08 4.96
C LEU A 80 -11.59 -3.00 5.33
N GLU A 81 -11.48 -3.41 6.58
CA GLU A 81 -10.42 -4.32 7.05
C GLU A 81 -10.54 -5.72 6.43
N GLU A 82 -11.76 -6.28 6.39
CA GLU A 82 -12.00 -7.67 6.01
C GLU A 82 -12.12 -7.89 4.49
N SER A 83 -12.57 -6.86 3.73
CA SER A 83 -12.90 -7.03 2.31
C SER A 83 -12.06 -6.18 1.37
N TYR A 84 -11.62 -4.99 1.79
CA TYR A 84 -11.00 -4.03 0.87
C TYR A 84 -9.50 -3.84 1.11
N TYR A 85 -9.06 -3.64 2.36
CA TYR A 85 -7.69 -3.30 2.74
C TYR A 85 -7.01 -4.45 3.50
N THR A 86 -7.17 -5.67 2.99
CA THR A 86 -6.72 -6.92 3.63
C THR A 86 -5.20 -7.08 3.66
N ALA A 87 -4.49 -6.31 2.84
CA ALA A 87 -3.04 -6.35 2.74
C ALA A 87 -2.43 -4.94 2.80
N PRO A 88 -1.17 -4.83 3.27
CA PRO A 88 -0.48 -3.55 3.27
C PRO A 88 -0.34 -2.98 1.85
N ALA A 89 -0.54 -1.68 1.70
CA ALA A 89 -0.32 -0.97 0.44
C ALA A 89 0.98 -0.15 0.49
N LEU A 90 1.68 -0.07 -0.65
CA LEU A 90 2.82 0.82 -0.83
C LEU A 90 2.38 2.17 -1.37
N GLN A 91 3.18 3.21 -1.12
CA GLN A 91 2.97 4.51 -1.77
C GLN A 91 3.21 4.37 -3.28
N PRO A 92 2.23 4.73 -4.13
CA PRO A 92 2.41 4.65 -5.57
C PRO A 92 3.44 5.66 -6.07
N ALA A 93 4.22 5.24 -7.08
CA ALA A 93 5.22 6.09 -7.71
C ALA A 93 4.61 7.39 -8.26
N MET A 94 5.36 8.49 -8.09
CA MET A 94 5.04 9.82 -8.62
C MET A 94 6.02 10.19 -9.74
N PRO A 95 5.92 9.57 -10.93
CA PRO A 95 6.89 9.72 -12.03
C PRO A 95 7.00 11.15 -12.58
N TRP A 96 6.04 12.03 -12.27
CA TRP A 96 6.10 13.45 -12.62
C TRP A 96 7.03 14.27 -11.71
N ILE A 97 7.53 13.71 -10.60
CA ILE A 97 8.54 14.30 -9.73
C ILE A 97 9.89 13.66 -9.99
N ASP A 98 9.94 12.32 -9.91
CA ASP A 98 11.11 11.50 -10.18
C ASP A 98 10.64 10.15 -10.73
N ASN A 99 11.32 9.61 -11.73
CA ASN A 99 11.00 8.33 -12.37
C ASN A 99 12.18 7.36 -12.38
N VAL A 100 13.27 7.67 -11.68
CA VAL A 100 14.42 6.79 -11.54
C VAL A 100 14.34 6.11 -10.17
N PRO A 101 14.16 4.78 -10.11
CA PRO A 101 14.18 4.09 -8.83
C PRO A 101 15.60 4.03 -8.23
N PRO A 102 15.73 3.81 -6.91
CA PRO A 102 17.02 3.50 -6.30
C PRO A 102 17.67 2.27 -6.93
N THR A 103 18.97 2.08 -6.70
CA THR A 103 19.61 0.81 -7.07
C THR A 103 18.97 -0.34 -6.30
N ALA A 104 18.94 -1.54 -6.90
CA ALA A 104 18.55 -2.74 -6.17
C ALA A 104 19.48 -2.94 -4.95
N PRO A 105 18.96 -3.35 -3.78
CA PRO A 105 19.82 -3.82 -2.70
C PRO A 105 20.60 -5.06 -3.18
N SER A 106 21.71 -5.37 -2.51
CA SER A 106 22.57 -6.50 -2.90
C SER A 106 23.01 -7.32 -1.70
N ASN A 107 23.50 -8.53 -1.95
CA ASN A 107 23.98 -9.46 -0.93
C ASN A 107 22.94 -9.72 0.19
N LEU A 108 21.67 -9.90 -0.20
CA LEU A 108 20.64 -10.34 0.75
C LEU A 108 21.03 -11.70 1.33
N SER A 109 20.99 -11.80 2.65
CA SER A 109 21.37 -12.98 3.41
C SER A 109 20.48 -13.13 4.64
N THR A 110 20.34 -14.37 5.12
CA THR A 110 19.59 -14.70 6.32
C THR A 110 20.47 -15.41 7.33
N GLU A 111 20.31 -15.05 8.60
CA GLU A 111 20.92 -15.71 9.75
C GLU A 111 19.81 -16.16 10.71
N GLN A 112 19.79 -17.45 11.05
CA GLN A 112 18.86 -17.96 12.07
C GLN A 112 19.32 -17.51 13.46
N GLN A 113 18.40 -16.90 14.20
CA GLN A 113 18.62 -16.40 15.55
C GLN A 113 17.93 -17.31 16.58
N ALA A 114 18.10 -17.00 17.87
CA ALA A 114 17.34 -17.67 18.93
C ALA A 114 15.83 -17.50 18.73
N GLU A 115 15.04 -18.38 19.35
CA GLU A 115 13.56 -18.30 19.37
C GLU A 115 12.86 -18.43 17.99
N GLY A 116 13.60 -18.86 16.97
CA GLY A 116 13.04 -19.07 15.62
C GLY A 116 12.93 -17.79 14.79
N TYR A 117 13.59 -16.70 15.22
CA TYR A 117 13.69 -15.49 14.42
C TYR A 117 14.71 -15.65 13.30
N THR A 118 14.46 -14.98 12.19
CA THR A 118 15.40 -14.90 11.07
C THR A 118 15.83 -13.46 10.90
N LEU A 119 17.13 -13.20 11.02
CA LEU A 119 17.72 -11.90 10.73
C LEU A 119 18.07 -11.81 9.25
N LEU A 120 17.47 -10.86 8.55
CA LEU A 120 17.81 -10.51 7.18
C LEU A 120 18.81 -9.37 7.18
N ARG A 121 19.84 -9.46 6.33
CA ARG A 121 20.80 -8.38 6.08
C ARG A 121 21.05 -8.21 4.59
N TRP A 122 21.22 -6.97 4.15
CA TRP A 122 21.58 -6.62 2.78
C TRP A 122 22.56 -5.44 2.75
N GLN A 123 23.07 -5.10 1.57
CA GLN A 123 23.87 -3.90 1.34
C GLN A 123 23.00 -2.72 0.92
N PRO A 124 23.37 -1.49 1.32
CA PRO A 124 22.56 -0.31 1.07
C PRO A 124 22.44 0.00 -0.43
N SER A 125 21.27 0.47 -0.81
CA SER A 125 20.99 1.05 -2.12
C SER A 125 21.39 2.53 -2.17
N THR A 126 21.63 3.03 -3.37
CA THR A 126 21.83 4.46 -3.65
C THR A 126 20.72 5.00 -4.54
N ASP A 127 20.55 6.31 -4.51
CA ASP A 127 19.52 7.03 -5.25
C ASP A 127 20.15 8.11 -6.14
N ASN A 128 19.46 8.51 -7.20
CA ASN A 128 19.84 9.64 -8.03
C ASN A 128 19.71 10.98 -7.28
N ASP A 129 18.74 11.13 -6.38
CA ASP A 129 18.66 12.27 -5.45
C ASP A 129 19.52 12.01 -4.22
N ARG A 130 20.66 12.69 -4.14
CA ARG A 130 21.61 12.56 -3.01
C ARG A 130 21.04 12.96 -1.64
N ARG A 131 19.88 13.62 -1.61
CA ARG A 131 19.17 13.96 -0.36
C ARG A 131 18.16 12.89 0.04
N ASN A 132 17.85 11.95 -0.85
CA ASN A 132 17.03 10.81 -0.55
C ASN A 132 17.87 9.74 0.17
N ALA A 133 17.35 9.26 1.29
CA ALA A 133 17.85 8.05 1.93
C ALA A 133 16.85 6.93 1.60
N PRO A 134 17.19 5.98 0.71
CA PRO A 134 16.27 4.90 0.35
C PRO A 134 15.79 4.13 1.57
N THR A 135 14.49 3.80 1.58
CA THR A 135 13.92 2.87 2.56
C THR A 135 13.60 1.54 1.89
N TYR A 136 13.52 0.46 2.65
CA TYR A 136 13.34 -0.87 2.09
C TYR A 136 11.97 -1.44 2.38
N VAL A 137 11.46 -2.22 1.42
CA VAL A 137 10.30 -3.10 1.60
C VAL A 137 10.83 -4.52 1.67
N VAL A 138 10.39 -5.26 2.68
CA VAL A 138 10.78 -6.65 2.90
C VAL A 138 9.59 -7.52 2.56
N TYR A 139 9.83 -8.50 1.71
CA TYR A 139 8.85 -9.46 1.26
C TYR A 139 9.22 -10.87 1.72
N GLY A 140 8.22 -11.74 1.88
CA GLY A 140 8.44 -13.15 2.14
C GLY A 140 7.35 -14.05 1.55
N SER A 141 7.76 -15.20 1.02
CA SER A 141 6.86 -16.18 0.43
C SER A 141 7.36 -17.61 0.65
N ASP A 142 6.48 -18.57 0.41
CA ASP A 142 6.83 -20.00 0.34
C ASP A 142 7.22 -20.45 -1.07
N THR A 143 7.16 -19.53 -2.04
CA THR A 143 7.51 -19.75 -3.45
C THR A 143 8.67 -18.84 -3.86
N TYR A 144 9.57 -19.38 -4.68
CA TYR A 144 10.69 -18.64 -5.27
C TYR A 144 10.50 -18.47 -6.79
N PRO A 145 10.80 -17.30 -7.38
CA PRO A 145 11.15 -16.05 -6.69
C PRO A 145 9.96 -15.48 -5.91
N VAL A 146 10.22 -14.65 -4.90
CA VAL A 146 9.17 -13.96 -4.16
C VAL A 146 8.53 -12.94 -5.09
N ASP A 147 7.21 -13.05 -5.28
CA ASP A 147 6.42 -12.14 -6.08
C ASP A 147 6.17 -10.83 -5.33
N THR A 148 6.94 -9.79 -5.68
CA THR A 148 6.82 -8.46 -5.08
C THR A 148 5.61 -7.67 -5.60
N SER A 149 4.88 -8.19 -6.60
CA SER A 149 3.62 -7.58 -7.06
C SER A 149 2.40 -8.02 -6.24
N ASN A 150 2.55 -9.09 -5.46
CA ASN A 150 1.50 -9.57 -4.56
C ASN A 150 1.64 -8.94 -3.16
N PRO A 151 0.69 -8.10 -2.71
CA PRO A 151 0.79 -7.39 -1.44
C PRO A 151 0.76 -8.32 -0.22
N GLU A 152 0.23 -9.54 -0.35
CA GLU A 152 0.26 -10.57 0.71
C GLU A 152 1.68 -11.03 1.08
N ASN A 153 2.66 -10.75 0.22
CA ASN A 153 4.06 -11.04 0.49
C ASN A 153 4.74 -9.92 1.28
N ILE A 154 4.13 -8.74 1.48
CA ILE A 154 4.75 -7.62 2.21
C ILE A 154 4.82 -7.95 3.71
N LEU A 155 6.03 -8.06 4.25
CA LEU A 155 6.30 -8.28 5.67
C LEU A 155 6.54 -6.98 6.43
N ALA A 156 7.25 -6.04 5.79
CA ALA A 156 7.54 -4.74 6.37
C ALA A 156 7.74 -3.69 5.30
N GLN A 157 7.39 -2.45 5.64
CA GLN A 157 7.56 -1.29 4.78
C GLN A 157 8.45 -0.25 5.46
N ARG A 158 9.06 0.63 4.65
CA ARG A 158 9.80 1.81 5.11
C ARG A 158 10.92 1.49 6.11
N VAL A 159 11.57 0.33 5.97
CA VAL A 159 12.73 -0.03 6.78
C VAL A 159 13.87 0.93 6.47
N GLN A 160 14.37 1.66 7.46
CA GLN A 160 15.39 2.72 7.26
C GLN A 160 16.84 2.20 7.34
N GLY A 161 17.05 0.99 7.85
CA GLY A 161 18.36 0.33 7.92
C GLY A 161 18.51 -0.78 6.88
N THR A 162 19.61 -1.51 6.96
CA THR A 162 19.92 -2.63 6.05
C THR A 162 19.76 -4.00 6.71
N GLU A 163 18.94 -4.04 7.76
CA GLU A 163 18.65 -5.24 8.55
C GLU A 163 17.17 -5.27 8.93
N TYR A 164 16.60 -6.48 9.01
CA TYR A 164 15.24 -6.71 9.49
C TYR A 164 15.14 -8.05 10.20
N ILE A 165 14.48 -8.07 11.37
CA ILE A 165 14.20 -9.31 12.09
C ILE A 165 12.81 -9.79 11.70
N TYR A 166 12.76 -10.92 11.00
CA TYR A 166 11.54 -11.65 10.73
C TYR A 166 11.21 -12.57 11.91
N ALA A 167 10.08 -12.29 12.57
CA ALA A 167 9.56 -13.05 13.68
C ALA A 167 8.15 -13.56 13.36
N PRO A 168 8.00 -14.81 12.85
CA PRO A 168 6.68 -15.35 12.53
C PRO A 168 5.87 -15.56 13.81
N ILE A 169 4.64 -15.03 13.87
CA ILE A 169 3.72 -15.21 15.01
C ILE A 169 3.46 -16.71 15.27
N ARG A 170 3.48 -17.52 14.20
CA ARG A 170 3.30 -18.98 14.25
C ARG A 170 4.44 -19.63 13.47
N PRO A 171 5.20 -20.58 14.06
CA PRO A 171 6.34 -21.21 13.37
C PRO A 171 6.00 -21.88 12.03
N TRP A 172 4.80 -22.43 11.88
CA TRP A 172 4.35 -23.07 10.64
C TRP A 172 3.91 -22.08 9.55
N ALA A 173 3.79 -20.79 9.88
CA ALA A 173 3.57 -19.71 8.92
C ALA A 173 4.87 -18.99 8.54
N ALA A 174 6.03 -19.54 8.95
CA ALA A 174 7.33 -19.00 8.60
C ALA A 174 7.55 -19.09 7.08
N ARG A 175 7.76 -17.93 6.45
CA ARG A 175 8.12 -17.84 5.04
C ARG A 175 9.52 -18.38 4.79
N LYS A 176 9.71 -19.04 3.66
CA LYS A 176 10.97 -19.71 3.29
C LYS A 176 11.91 -18.82 2.48
N TYR A 177 11.33 -18.03 1.59
CA TYR A 177 12.05 -17.15 0.67
C TYR A 177 11.77 -15.71 1.00
N PHE A 178 12.73 -14.85 0.73
CA PHE A 178 12.66 -13.43 1.02
C PHE A 178 13.08 -12.60 -0.18
N ALA A 179 12.48 -11.44 -0.31
CA ALA A 179 12.97 -10.43 -1.22
C ALA A 179 13.03 -9.07 -0.53
N VAL A 180 13.96 -8.24 -0.98
CA VAL A 180 14.07 -6.86 -0.52
C VAL A 180 14.16 -5.94 -1.72
N THR A 181 13.38 -4.88 -1.70
CA THR A 181 13.44 -3.77 -2.66
C THR A 181 13.81 -2.49 -1.94
N ALA A 182 14.29 -1.50 -2.67
CA ALA A 182 14.52 -0.14 -2.17
C ALA A 182 13.51 0.81 -2.80
N THR A 183 13.06 1.78 -2.00
CA THR A 183 12.06 2.79 -2.37
C THR A 183 12.59 4.19 -2.08
N ASP A 184 12.28 5.13 -2.96
CA ASP A 184 12.58 6.54 -2.76
C ASP A 184 11.40 7.30 -2.12
N ARG A 185 11.60 8.59 -1.84
CA ARG A 185 10.56 9.49 -1.32
C ARG A 185 9.39 9.75 -2.31
N CYS A 186 9.56 9.38 -3.57
CA CYS A 186 8.59 9.55 -4.65
C CYS A 186 7.79 8.26 -4.92
N GLY A 187 8.09 7.15 -4.23
CA GLY A 187 7.44 5.86 -4.41
C GLY A 187 8.01 5.01 -5.56
N ASN A 188 9.15 5.38 -6.15
CA ASN A 188 9.82 4.53 -7.13
C ASN A 188 10.48 3.35 -6.41
N GLU A 189 10.19 2.14 -6.87
CA GLU A 189 10.69 0.89 -6.29
C GLU A 189 11.72 0.22 -7.21
N SER A 190 12.82 -0.23 -6.63
CA SER A 190 13.91 -0.89 -7.35
C SER A 190 13.59 -2.36 -7.67
N GLN A 191 14.45 -2.99 -8.48
CA GLN A 191 14.39 -4.44 -8.67
C GLN A 191 14.66 -5.17 -7.35
N ALA A 192 13.99 -6.31 -7.17
CA ALA A 192 14.11 -7.12 -5.97
C ALA A 192 15.46 -7.84 -5.89
N CYS A 193 16.11 -7.76 -4.73
CA CYS A 193 17.14 -8.72 -4.34
C CYS A 193 16.46 -9.94 -3.73
N GLN A 194 16.63 -11.12 -4.34
CA GLN A 194 15.92 -12.36 -4.01
C GLN A 194 16.81 -13.30 -3.19
N LEU A 195 16.22 -14.04 -2.25
CA LEU A 195 16.86 -15.08 -1.45
C LEU A 195 15.92 -16.27 -1.22
#